data_AF-A0A240UK38-F1
#
_entry.id   AF-A0A240UK38-F1
#
_cell.length_a   1.000
_cell.length_b   1.000
_cell.length_c   1.000
_cell.angle_alpha   90.00
_cell.angle_beta   90.00
_cell.angle_gamma   90.00
#
_symmetry.space_group_name_H-M   'P 1'
#
loop_
_entity.id
_entity.type
_entity.pdbx_description
1 polymer ?
#
loop_
_entity_poly.entity_id
_entity_poly.type
_entity_poly.pdbx_seq_one_letter_code
_entity_poly.pdbx_strand_id
1 'polypeptide(L)'
;MSTQPRKPLKWVGSAKRDLDGMPEDVQDVFGHAIDLAQAGGKHPDAKALSGFGSAAVLEVVEDFRSDTFRAVYTVKFAGWVYVLHCFQKKSKSGIKTPKEDLDLIKARLKAAVQDFEAWQAKQGVKR
;
A
#
# COMPACT_ATOMS: atom_id res chain seq x y z
N MET A 1 -1.85 -24.58 -13.22
CA MET A 1 -1.88 -23.52 -12.21
C MET A 1 -3.11 -22.67 -12.47
N SER A 2 -4.03 -22.55 -11.52
CA SER A 2 -5.22 -21.71 -11.67
C SER A 2 -4.79 -20.24 -11.60
N THR A 3 -4.76 -19.57 -12.75
CA THR A 3 -4.53 -18.13 -12.83
C THR A 3 -5.72 -17.41 -12.20
N GLN A 4 -5.64 -17.15 -10.89
CA GLN A 4 -6.63 -16.31 -10.24
C GLN A 4 -6.61 -14.92 -10.90
N PRO A 5 -7.77 -14.34 -11.24
CA PRO A 5 -7.81 -13.00 -11.82
C PRO A 5 -7.17 -12.01 -10.85
N ARG A 6 -6.26 -11.18 -11.36
CA ARG A 6 -5.53 -10.20 -10.54
C ARG A 6 -6.50 -9.22 -9.91
N LYS A 7 -6.31 -8.95 -8.62
CA LYS A 7 -7.09 -7.94 -7.91
C LYS A 7 -6.82 -6.56 -8.53
N PRO A 8 -7.86 -5.79 -8.91
CA PRO A 8 -7.68 -4.42 -9.32
C PRO A 8 -7.05 -3.55 -8.21
N LEU A 9 -6.34 -2.52 -8.65
CA LEU A 9 -5.60 -1.58 -7.80
C LEU A 9 -6.41 -0.30 -7.59
N LYS A 10 -6.36 0.26 -6.38
CA LYS A 10 -6.81 1.62 -6.09
C LYS A 10 -5.71 2.42 -5.41
N TRP A 11 -5.42 3.58 -5.97
CA TRP A 11 -4.48 4.54 -5.41
C TRP A 11 -5.23 5.53 -4.52
N VAL A 12 -4.77 5.73 -3.29
CA VAL A 12 -5.40 6.66 -2.35
C VAL A 12 -4.63 7.96 -2.29
N GLY A 13 -5.33 9.08 -2.50
CA GLY A 13 -4.74 10.41 -2.45
C GLY A 13 -3.60 10.56 -3.46
N SER A 14 -2.44 11.02 -3.00
CA SER A 14 -1.28 11.29 -3.86
C SER A 14 -0.38 10.07 -4.12
N ALA A 15 -0.68 8.89 -3.56
CA ALA A 15 0.24 7.75 -3.54
C ALA A 15 0.84 7.40 -4.91
N LYS A 16 0.05 7.43 -6.00
CA LYS A 16 0.56 7.17 -7.36
C LYS A 16 1.55 8.23 -7.81
N ARG A 17 1.19 9.51 -7.66
CA ARG A 17 2.06 10.62 -8.04
C ARG A 17 3.35 10.64 -7.23
N ASP A 18 3.26 10.29 -5.94
CA ASP A 18 4.43 10.25 -5.06
C ASP A 18 5.36 9.08 -5.46
N LEU A 19 4.82 7.93 -5.86
CA LEU A 19 5.60 6.82 -6.44
C LEU A 19 6.28 7.24 -7.75
N ASP A 20 5.54 7.90 -8.65
CA ASP A 20 6.05 8.32 -9.97
C ASP A 20 7.19 9.34 -9.87
N GLY A 21 7.31 10.03 -8.74
CA GLY A 21 8.43 10.94 -8.45
C GLY A 21 9.66 10.28 -7.84
N MET A 22 9.65 8.97 -7.58
CA MET A 22 10.77 8.24 -6.99
C MET A 22 11.81 7.82 -8.03
N PRO A 23 13.04 7.44 -7.63
CA PRO A 23 14.00 6.80 -8.52
C PRO A 23 13.43 5.53 -9.18
N GLU A 24 13.84 5.23 -10.41
CA GLU A 24 13.35 4.08 -11.19
C GLU A 24 13.51 2.75 -10.45
N ASP A 25 14.70 2.48 -9.89
CA ASP A 25 14.95 1.27 -9.09
C ASP A 25 13.97 1.11 -7.91
N VAL A 26 13.57 2.22 -7.28
CA VAL A 26 12.59 2.21 -6.18
C VAL A 26 11.19 1.94 -6.72
N GLN A 27 10.85 2.51 -7.88
CA GLN A 27 9.58 2.24 -8.55
C GLN A 27 9.43 0.77 -8.94
N ASP A 28 10.50 0.15 -9.42
CA ASP A 28 10.52 -1.27 -9.82
C ASP A 28 10.26 -2.19 -8.63
N VAL A 29 10.94 -1.98 -7.50
CA VAL A 29 10.74 -2.79 -6.28
C VAL A 29 9.31 -2.64 -5.76
N PHE A 30 8.82 -1.40 -5.63
CA PHE A 30 7.47 -1.16 -5.13
C PHE A 30 6.40 -1.64 -6.10
N GLY A 31 6.61 -1.44 -7.40
CA GLY A 31 5.77 -1.96 -8.47
C GLY A 31 5.66 -3.48 -8.41
N HIS A 32 6.79 -4.18 -8.29
CA HIS A 32 6.82 -5.65 -8.16
C HIS A 32 6.09 -6.14 -6.90
N ALA A 33 6.28 -5.46 -5.76
CA ALA A 33 5.56 -5.84 -4.54
C ALA A 33 4.04 -5.67 -4.65
N ILE A 34 3.59 -4.58 -5.28
CA ILE A 34 2.18 -4.33 -5.55
C ILE A 34 1.64 -5.34 -6.57
N ASP A 35 2.42 -5.68 -7.60
CA ASP A 35 2.10 -6.68 -8.62
C ASP A 35 1.82 -8.05 -7.99
N LEU A 36 2.73 -8.51 -7.13
CA LEU A 36 2.56 -9.74 -6.35
C LEU A 36 1.31 -9.69 -5.46
N ALA A 37 1.04 -8.56 -4.80
CA ALA A 37 -0.15 -8.39 -3.98
C ALA A 37 -1.45 -8.49 -4.80
N GLN A 38 -1.47 -7.98 -6.03
CA GLN A 38 -2.61 -8.14 -6.94
C GLN A 38 -2.82 -9.58 -7.36
N ALA A 39 -1.73 -10.34 -7.54
CA ALA A 39 -1.79 -11.78 -7.83
C ALA A 39 -2.15 -12.64 -6.59
N GLY A 40 -2.35 -12.03 -5.42
CA GLY A 40 -2.63 -12.73 -4.16
C GLY A 40 -1.38 -13.27 -3.46
N GLY A 41 -0.19 -12.98 -4.00
CA GLY A 41 1.09 -13.23 -3.38
C GLY A 41 1.50 -12.13 -2.42
N LYS A 42 2.74 -12.21 -1.94
CA LYS A 42 3.34 -11.26 -1.02
C LYS A 42 4.83 -11.15 -1.33
N HIS A 43 5.32 -9.93 -1.50
CA HIS A 43 6.76 -9.67 -1.65
C HIS A 43 7.53 -10.18 -0.41
N PRO A 44 8.72 -10.78 -0.56
CA PRO A 44 9.51 -11.27 0.57
C PRO A 44 9.76 -10.17 1.63
N ASP A 45 10.04 -8.95 1.20
CA ASP A 45 10.30 -7.82 2.10
C ASP A 45 9.04 -7.11 2.62
N ALA A 46 7.86 -7.51 2.17
CA ALA A 46 6.63 -6.94 2.68
C ALA A 46 6.40 -7.39 4.14
N LYS A 47 6.22 -6.44 5.04
CA LYS A 47 5.99 -6.70 6.47
C LYS A 47 4.78 -5.95 6.98
N ALA A 48 4.16 -6.48 8.03
CA ALA A 48 3.03 -5.80 8.66
C ALA A 48 3.49 -4.49 9.30
N LEU A 49 2.80 -3.40 8.97
CA LEU A 49 3.03 -2.11 9.61
C LEU A 49 2.36 -2.11 10.98
N SER A 50 3.15 -1.88 12.04
CA SER A 50 2.66 -1.89 13.41
C SER A 50 1.72 -0.70 13.69
N GLY A 51 0.79 -0.88 14.64
CA GLY A 51 -0.16 0.16 15.03
C GLY A 51 -1.45 0.23 14.21
N PHE A 52 -1.67 -0.71 13.27
CA PHE A 52 -2.88 -0.79 12.44
C PHE A 52 -3.84 -1.94 12.82
N GLY A 53 -3.59 -2.62 13.93
CA GLY A 53 -4.49 -3.64 14.49
C GLY A 53 -4.75 -4.80 13.53
N SER A 54 -6.02 -5.18 13.34
CA SER A 54 -6.46 -6.22 12.39
C SER A 54 -6.53 -5.73 10.94
N ALA A 55 -6.19 -4.47 10.65
CA ALA A 55 -6.01 -4.03 9.29
C ALA A 55 -4.71 -4.62 8.74
N ALA A 56 -4.82 -5.49 7.73
CA ALA A 56 -3.66 -6.05 7.02
C ALA A 56 -2.99 -4.96 6.19
N VAL A 57 -2.32 -4.03 6.86
CA VAL A 57 -1.50 -2.96 6.27
C VAL A 57 -0.07 -3.48 6.19
N LEU A 58 0.44 -3.53 4.97
CA LEU A 58 1.78 -3.98 4.67
C LEU A 58 2.63 -2.79 4.24
N GLU A 59 3.89 -2.81 4.62
CA GLU A 59 4.91 -1.91 4.10
C GLU A 59 6.03 -2.70 3.41
N VAL A 60 6.58 -2.11 2.35
CA VAL A 60 7.84 -2.50 1.72
C VAL A 60 8.78 -1.31 1.86
N VAL A 61 10.05 -1.60 2.16
CA VAL A 61 11.10 -0.60 2.37
C VAL A 61 12.17 -0.84 1.32
N GLU A 62 12.61 0.22 0.67
CA GLU A 62 13.69 0.18 -0.31
C GLU A 62 14.68 1.32 -0.02
N ASP A 63 15.97 1.00 0.05
CA ASP A 63 17.02 1.99 0.28
C ASP A 63 17.68 2.33 -1.05
N PHE A 64 17.70 3.62 -1.42
CA PHE A 64 18.37 4.09 -2.62
C PHE A 64 19.36 5.19 -2.28
N ARG A 65 20.64 4.92 -2.56
CA ARG A 65 21.78 5.76 -2.18
C ARG A 65 21.83 6.03 -0.67
N SER A 66 21.39 7.20 -0.25
CA SER A 66 21.45 7.65 1.15
C SER A 66 20.06 7.85 1.76
N ASP A 67 19.02 7.45 1.03
CA ASP A 67 17.63 7.72 1.31
C ASP A 67 16.85 6.40 1.42
N THR A 68 15.91 6.36 2.35
CA THR A 68 15.02 5.21 2.55
C THR A 68 13.63 5.56 2.06
N PHE A 69 13.07 4.74 1.19
CA PHE A 69 11.73 4.87 0.66
C PHE A 69 10.83 3.80 1.24
N ARG A 70 9.52 4.08 1.31
CA ARG A 70 8.51 3.11 1.73
C ARG A 70 7.28 3.19 0.87
N ALA A 71 6.73 2.03 0.52
CA ALA A 71 5.39 1.87 -0.02
C ALA A 71 4.50 1.14 1.00
N VAL A 72 3.31 1.66 1.23
CA VAL A 72 2.35 1.13 2.19
C VAL A 72 1.04 0.85 1.48
N TYR A 73 0.55 -0.38 1.61
CA TYR A 73 -0.67 -0.85 0.95
C TYR A 73 -1.46 -1.79 1.86
N THR A 74 -2.72 -2.04 1.52
CA THR A 74 -3.55 -3.02 2.22
C THR A 74 -4.23 -3.98 1.28
N VAL A 75 -4.28 -5.25 1.70
CA VAL A 75 -4.91 -6.38 0.99
C VAL A 75 -6.14 -6.91 1.72
N LYS A 76 -6.60 -6.21 2.78
CA LYS A 76 -7.72 -6.62 3.62
C LYS A 76 -9.05 -6.72 2.87
N PHE A 77 -9.22 -5.90 1.84
CA PHE A 77 -10.48 -5.78 1.12
C PHE A 77 -10.56 -6.84 0.03
N ALA A 78 -11.54 -7.74 0.15
CA ALA A 78 -11.72 -8.81 -0.84
C ALA A 78 -11.94 -8.21 -2.23
N GLY A 79 -11.09 -8.61 -3.18
CA GLY A 79 -11.15 -8.16 -4.58
C GLY A 79 -10.38 -6.87 -4.89
N TRP A 80 -9.73 -6.21 -3.93
CA TRP A 80 -8.98 -4.98 -4.19
C TRP A 80 -7.63 -4.94 -3.48
N VAL A 81 -6.68 -4.22 -4.06
CA VAL A 81 -5.45 -3.76 -3.39
C VAL A 81 -5.49 -2.24 -3.32
N TYR A 82 -5.34 -1.68 -2.12
CA TYR A 82 -5.29 -0.23 -1.95
C TYR A 82 -3.87 0.20 -1.61
N VAL A 83 -3.28 1.05 -2.44
CA VAL A 83 -1.99 1.68 -2.15
C VAL A 83 -2.27 2.97 -1.39
N LEU A 84 -1.84 2.99 -0.13
CA LEU A 84 -2.15 4.05 0.82
C LEU A 84 -1.11 5.16 0.76
N HIS A 85 0.18 4.85 0.69
CA HIS A 85 1.21 5.89 0.74
C HIS A 85 2.53 5.41 0.14
N CYS A 86 3.21 6.28 -0.57
CA CYS A 86 4.56 6.08 -1.08
C CYS A 86 5.36 7.32 -0.68
N PHE A 87 6.44 7.17 0.08
CA PHE A 87 7.20 8.31 0.59
C PHE A 87 8.68 8.00 0.80
N GLN A 88 9.49 9.05 0.72
CA GLN A 88 10.86 9.05 1.23
C GLN A 88 10.86 9.41 2.71
N LYS A 89 11.48 8.58 3.54
CA LYS A 89 11.71 8.87 4.95
C LYS A 89 12.74 10.00 5.06
N LYS A 90 12.31 11.16 5.58
CA LYS A 90 13.17 12.36 5.70
C LYS A 90 14.31 12.24 6.71
N SER A 91 14.13 11.44 7.78
CA SER A 91 15.20 11.21 8.77
C SER A 91 16.00 9.97 8.44
N LYS A 92 17.33 10.08 8.39
CA LYS A 92 18.25 8.94 8.26
C LYS A 92 18.45 8.18 9.57
N SER A 93 18.00 8.74 10.71
CA SER A 93 18.07 8.09 12.02
C SER A 93 16.70 7.50 12.43
N GLY A 94 16.74 6.34 13.08
CA GLY A 94 15.57 5.64 13.62
C GLY A 94 14.87 4.67 12.66
N ILE A 95 14.38 3.54 13.19
CA ILE A 95 13.71 2.49 12.41
C ILE A 95 12.22 2.82 12.17
N LYS A 96 11.65 3.69 13.02
CA LYS A 96 10.21 3.99 13.06
C LYS A 96 9.79 4.94 11.93
N THR A 97 8.62 4.68 11.37
CA THR A 97 7.91 5.60 10.47
C THR A 97 7.57 6.89 11.22
N PRO A 98 7.80 8.08 10.63
CA PRO A 98 7.41 9.35 11.25
C PRO A 98 5.92 9.41 11.59
N LYS A 99 5.57 10.13 12.66
CA LYS A 99 4.17 10.24 13.12
C LYS A 99 3.24 10.83 12.04
N GLU A 100 3.72 11.82 11.29
CA GLU A 100 2.98 12.46 10.20
C GLU A 100 2.59 11.44 9.11
N ASP A 101 3.53 10.60 8.69
CA ASP A 101 3.27 9.53 7.72
C ASP A 101 2.29 8.48 8.29
N LEU A 102 2.44 8.10 9.57
CA LEU A 102 1.51 7.18 10.23
C LEU A 102 0.08 7.74 10.27
N ASP A 103 -0.07 9.02 10.60
CA ASP A 103 -1.38 9.66 10.69
C ASP A 103 -2.00 9.84 9.30
N LEU A 104 -1.20 10.13 8.27
CA LEU A 104 -1.66 10.13 6.88
C LEU A 104 -2.09 8.74 6.40
N ILE A 105 -1.33 7.69 6.73
CA ILE A 105 -1.70 6.30 6.39
C ILE A 105 -3.03 5.93 7.06
N LYS A 106 -3.25 6.30 8.32
CA LYS A 106 -4.54 6.06 9.00
C LYS A 106 -5.70 6.78 8.31
N ALA A 107 -5.51 8.05 7.95
CA ALA A 107 -6.53 8.83 7.25
C ALA A 107 -6.88 8.20 5.89
N ARG A 108 -5.86 7.79 5.12
CA ARG A 108 -6.04 7.13 3.82
C ARG A 108 -6.63 5.73 3.95
N LEU A 109 -6.30 4.99 5.00
CA LEU A 109 -6.94 3.70 5.29
C LEU A 109 -8.44 3.89 5.58
N LYS A 110 -8.82 4.92 6.33
CA LYS A 110 -10.24 5.25 6.56
C LYS A 110 -10.97 5.55 5.23
N ALA A 111 -10.34 6.31 4.33
CA ALA A 111 -10.90 6.56 3.00
C ALA A 111 -11.05 5.27 2.17
N ALA A 112 -10.08 4.36 2.24
CA ALA A 112 -10.15 3.06 1.59
C ALA A 112 -11.30 2.19 2.13
N VAL A 113 -11.52 2.18 3.45
CA VAL A 113 -12.66 1.49 4.08
C VAL A 113 -13.98 2.03 3.53
N GLN A 114 -14.15 3.36 3.51
CA GLN A 114 -15.39 3.99 3.03
C GLN A 114 -15.65 3.71 1.55
N ASP A 115 -14.62 3.78 0.71
CA ASP A 115 -14.73 3.44 -0.72
C ASP A 115 -15.09 1.95 -0.94
N PHE A 116 -14.51 1.05 -0.14
CA PHE A 116 -14.83 -0.37 -0.21
C PHE A 116 -16.25 -0.68 0.26
N GLU A 117 -16.72 -0.08 1.36
CA GLU A 117 -18.09 -0.21 1.86
C GLU A 117 -19.10 0.30 0.83
N ALA A 118 -18.83 1.45 0.20
CA ALA A 118 -19.67 1.98 -0.87
C ALA A 118 -19.69 1.06 -2.10
N TRP A 119 -18.58 0.41 -2.43
CA TRP A 119 -18.54 -0.62 -3.48
C TRP A 119 -19.34 -1.86 -3.09
N GLN A 120 -19.19 -2.38 -1.87
CA GLN A 120 -19.93 -3.53 -1.37
C GLN A 120 -21.44 -3.29 -1.36
N ALA A 121 -21.89 -2.11 -0.90
CA ALA A 121 -23.31 -1.76 -0.91
C ALA A 121 -23.88 -1.81 -2.34
N LYS A 122 -23.15 -1.31 -3.35
CA LYS A 122 -23.55 -1.39 -4.77
C LYS A 122 -23.59 -2.83 -5.30
N GLN A 123 -22.72 -3.72 -4.81
CA GLN A 123 -22.77 -5.14 -5.16
C GLN A 123 -23.94 -5.87 -4.49
N GLY A 124 -24.28 -5.49 -3.24
CA GLY A 124 -25.40 -6.06 -2.48
C GLY A 124 -26.77 -5.64 -3.03
N VAL A 125 -26.90 -4.45 -3.61
CA VAL A 125 -28.12 -3.97 -4.29
C VAL A 125 -28.35 -4.67 -5.64
N LYS A 126 -27.32 -5.29 -6.23
CA LYS A 126 -27.41 -6.03 -7.50
C LYS A 126 -27.75 -7.52 -7.32
N ARG A 127 -28.15 -7.96 -6.12
CA ARG A 127 -28.61 -9.32 -5.85
C ARG A 127 -30.11 -9.38 -5.66
#